data_AF-A0A1Q8QMA4-F1
#
_entry.id   AF-A0A1Q8QMA4-F1
#
_cell.length_a   1.000
_cell.length_b   1.000
_cell.length_c   1.000
_cell.angle_alpha   90.00
_cell.angle_beta   90.00
_cell.angle_gamma   90.00
#
_symmetry.space_group_name_H-M   'P 1'
#
loop_
_entity.id
_entity.type
_entity.pdbx_description
1 polymer ?
#
loop_
_entity_poly.entity_id
_entity_poly.type
_entity_poly.pdbx_seq_one_letter_code
_entity_poly.pdbx_strand_id
1 'polypeptide(L)'
;MAGKMVLSRPVATAVAAGTSPEAKMAAKAALAILALTLLLGGCGALSAKPASSVAPATAMPLTADAVAAVRAKVAAAKAKAGKAETRDDYVRLARTVYVAPWSGDYSAAATTEAALAMAKSGSPIAREYLVIMVYDIQLQTAMEGTSLTAEDWRAVYVGSGIMSDAAYDAYVKMARGNKVLP
;
A
#
# COMPACT_ATOMS: atom_id res chain seq x y z
N MET A 1 4.61 42.95 -47.45
CA MET A 1 4.83 42.52 -48.85
C MET A 1 4.84 40.99 -48.82
N ALA A 2 3.70 40.32 -49.03
CA ALA A 2 3.08 39.99 -50.32
C ALA A 2 3.83 38.87 -51.07
N GLY A 3 3.15 37.75 -51.30
CA GLY A 3 3.58 36.64 -52.18
C GLY A 3 3.15 35.26 -51.65
N LYS A 4 1.87 34.89 -51.80
CA LYS A 4 1.34 33.90 -52.77
C LYS A 4 1.86 32.46 -52.52
N MET A 5 1.01 31.51 -52.09
CA MET A 5 0.09 30.70 -52.93
C MET A 5 0.90 29.80 -53.91
N VAL A 6 0.70 28.49 -54.11
CA VAL A 6 -0.48 27.62 -53.93
C VAL A 6 -0.17 26.26 -54.61
N LEU A 7 -0.91 25.21 -54.22
CA LEU A 7 -1.30 24.00 -55.01
C LEU A 7 -0.23 22.89 -55.28
N SER A 8 -0.46 21.65 -54.84
CA SER A 8 -1.23 20.55 -55.51
C SER A 8 -0.35 19.72 -56.46
N ARG A 9 -0.48 18.40 -56.65
CA ARG A 9 -1.48 17.39 -56.25
C ARG A 9 -0.92 15.98 -56.66
N PRO A 10 -1.71 14.89 -56.77
CA PRO A 10 -1.39 13.56 -56.24
C PRO A 10 -0.93 12.54 -57.30
N VAL A 11 -0.61 11.32 -56.87
CA VAL A 11 -0.83 10.13 -57.72
C VAL A 11 -1.63 9.11 -56.91
N ALA A 12 -2.93 9.08 -57.20
CA ALA A 12 -3.74 7.90 -57.06
C ALA A 12 -3.51 7.03 -58.30
N THR A 13 -3.35 5.72 -58.13
CA THR A 13 -3.69 4.76 -59.18
C THR A 13 -4.90 3.98 -58.70
N ALA A 14 -6.01 4.24 -59.37
CA ALA A 14 -7.24 3.50 -59.31
C ALA A 14 -7.12 2.20 -60.11
N VAL A 15 -8.01 1.25 -59.84
CA VAL A 15 -8.86 0.52 -60.81
C VAL A 15 -9.53 -0.63 -60.06
N ALA A 16 -10.79 -1.02 -60.23
CA ALA A 16 -12.07 -0.40 -60.61
C ALA A 16 -13.12 -1.53 -60.53
N ALA A 17 -14.40 -1.14 -60.54
CA ALA A 17 -15.61 -1.93 -60.86
C ALA A 17 -16.19 -2.80 -59.73
N GLY A 18 -17.49 -2.75 -59.42
CA GLY A 18 -18.57 -2.02 -60.07
C GLY A 18 -19.90 -2.03 -59.28
N THR A 19 -20.67 -0.97 -59.53
CA THR A 19 -22.14 -0.89 -59.73
C THR A 19 -23.10 -1.54 -58.72
N SER A 20 -23.67 -0.70 -57.82
CA SER A 20 -25.08 -0.25 -57.69
C SER A 20 -26.28 -1.18 -58.05
N PRO A 21 -27.54 -0.88 -57.67
CA PRO A 21 -28.12 -0.15 -56.51
C PRO A 21 -29.50 -0.75 -56.01
N GLU A 22 -30.14 -0.11 -55.01
CA GLU A 22 -31.58 -0.21 -54.65
C GLU A 22 -32.08 -1.56 -54.05
N ALA A 23 -32.93 -1.67 -53.02
CA ALA A 23 -34.04 -0.83 -52.63
C ALA A 23 -34.36 -0.97 -51.12
N LYS A 24 -34.56 0.18 -50.47
CA LYS A 24 -35.71 0.54 -49.62
C LYS A 24 -36.33 -0.59 -48.77
N MET A 25 -36.00 -0.62 -47.48
CA MET A 25 -37.02 -0.41 -46.44
C MET A 25 -36.35 -0.04 -45.12
N ALA A 26 -36.52 1.22 -44.75
CA ALA A 26 -36.31 1.69 -43.40
C ALA A 26 -37.28 0.97 -42.44
N ALA A 27 -36.82 0.85 -41.20
CA ALA A 27 -37.61 0.58 -40.00
C ALA A 27 -38.16 -0.84 -39.87
N LYS A 28 -37.56 -1.62 -38.98
CA LYS A 28 -38.19 -1.98 -37.69
C LYS A 28 -37.28 -2.86 -36.83
N ALA A 29 -37.20 -2.49 -35.55
CA ALA A 29 -36.99 -3.35 -34.39
C ALA A 29 -35.65 -4.12 -34.33
N ALA A 30 -34.58 -3.62 -33.70
CA ALA A 30 -34.48 -3.44 -32.24
C ALA A 30 -35.03 -4.64 -31.43
N LEU A 31 -34.58 -5.87 -31.72
CA LEU A 31 -34.93 -7.05 -30.91
C LEU A 31 -34.02 -8.28 -31.15
N ALA A 32 -32.71 -8.06 -31.34
CA ALA A 32 -31.77 -9.15 -31.68
C ALA A 32 -30.51 -9.22 -30.79
N ILE A 33 -30.47 -8.54 -29.64
CA ILE A 33 -29.25 -8.45 -28.81
C ILE A 33 -29.36 -9.21 -27.47
N LEU A 34 -30.55 -9.69 -27.05
CA LEU A 34 -30.73 -10.22 -25.69
C LEU A 34 -30.71 -11.75 -25.53
N ALA A 35 -30.47 -12.54 -26.58
CA ALA A 35 -30.70 -13.99 -26.53
C ALA A 35 -29.46 -14.89 -26.76
N LEU A 36 -28.25 -14.35 -26.95
CA LEU A 36 -27.07 -15.16 -27.29
C LEU A 36 -25.95 -15.21 -26.24
N THR A 37 -26.07 -14.54 -25.08
CA THR A 37 -24.99 -14.52 -24.08
C THR A 37 -25.07 -15.61 -23.00
N LEU A 38 -26.05 -16.51 -23.08
CA LEU A 38 -26.30 -17.51 -22.02
C LEU A 38 -25.87 -18.96 -22.35
N LEU A 39 -25.21 -19.23 -23.49
CA LEU A 39 -24.98 -20.62 -23.94
C LEU A 39 -23.59 -20.99 -24.45
N LEU A 40 -22.53 -20.27 -24.07
CA LEU A 40 -21.15 -20.75 -24.30
C LEU A 40 -20.31 -20.64 -23.03
N GLY A 41 -20.57 -21.56 -22.10
CA GLY A 41 -19.59 -21.98 -21.11
C GLY A 41 -18.37 -22.55 -21.84
N GLY A 42 -17.30 -21.75 -21.89
CA GLY A 42 -16.02 -22.08 -22.49
C GLY A 42 -14.89 -21.87 -21.49
N CYS A 43 -14.14 -22.95 -21.26
CA CYS A 43 -13.05 -23.11 -20.32
C CYS A 43 -11.95 -22.04 -20.49
N GLY A 44 -11.64 -21.30 -19.43
CA GLY A 44 -10.48 -20.41 -19.34
C GLY A 44 -9.78 -20.63 -18.01
N ALA A 45 -8.83 -21.55 -17.97
CA ALA A 45 -7.89 -21.69 -16.86
C ALA A 45 -6.94 -20.47 -16.87
N LEU A 46 -7.36 -19.40 -16.19
CA LEU A 46 -6.48 -18.29 -15.85
C LEU A 46 -6.02 -18.51 -14.42
N SER A 47 -4.74 -18.83 -14.23
CA SER A 47 -4.08 -18.93 -12.92
C SER A 47 -4.23 -17.60 -12.17
N ALA A 48 -5.28 -17.50 -11.36
CA ALA A 48 -5.42 -16.45 -10.38
C ALA A 48 -4.40 -16.69 -9.26
N LYS A 49 -3.41 -15.81 -9.21
CA LYS A 49 -2.53 -15.53 -8.07
C LYS A 49 -3.29 -15.76 -6.74
N PRO A 50 -2.75 -16.54 -5.78
CA PRO A 50 -3.43 -16.73 -4.51
C PRO A 50 -3.64 -15.37 -3.86
N ALA A 51 -4.89 -15.18 -3.42
CA ALA A 51 -5.39 -13.99 -2.75
C ALA A 51 -4.37 -13.48 -1.73
N SER A 52 -4.20 -12.17 -1.68
CA SER A 52 -3.56 -11.49 -0.55
C SER A 52 -4.10 -12.10 0.73
N SER A 53 -3.24 -12.80 1.48
CA SER A 53 -3.51 -13.13 2.88
C SER A 53 -3.98 -11.83 3.51
N VAL A 54 -5.26 -11.78 3.90
CA VAL A 54 -5.79 -10.65 4.65
C VAL A 54 -4.91 -10.58 5.89
N ALA A 55 -4.13 -9.52 6.01
CA ALA A 55 -3.31 -9.33 7.20
C ALA A 55 -4.25 -9.46 8.41
N PRO A 56 -3.84 -10.18 9.47
CA PRO A 56 -4.68 -10.30 10.67
C PRO A 56 -5.12 -8.90 11.09
N ALA A 57 -6.43 -8.72 11.30
CA ALA A 57 -7.00 -7.45 11.75
C ALA A 57 -7.03 -7.35 13.29
N THR A 58 -6.74 -8.46 13.98
CA THR A 58 -6.85 -8.57 15.42
C THR A 58 -5.65 -7.93 16.11
N ALA A 59 -5.89 -7.04 17.06
CA ALA A 59 -4.84 -6.50 17.93
C ALA A 59 -4.34 -7.58 18.91
N MET A 60 -3.03 -7.62 19.14
CA MET A 60 -2.45 -8.42 20.22
C MET A 60 -2.90 -7.84 21.57
N PRO A 61 -3.30 -8.69 22.54
CA PRO A 61 -3.53 -8.24 23.91
C PRO A 61 -2.27 -7.56 24.48
N LEU A 62 -2.44 -6.35 25.01
CA LEU A 62 -1.34 -5.57 25.62
C LEU A 62 -1.13 -5.97 27.09
N THR A 63 -0.62 -7.17 27.30
CA THR A 63 -0.19 -7.68 28.62
C THR A 63 1.33 -7.59 28.77
N ALA A 64 1.82 -7.68 30.00
CA ALA A 64 3.26 -7.66 30.30
C ALA A 64 4.01 -8.75 29.52
N ASP A 65 3.52 -9.99 29.57
CA ASP A 65 4.15 -11.14 28.92
C ASP A 65 4.16 -11.02 27.39
N ALA A 66 3.06 -10.53 26.80
CA ALA A 66 2.97 -10.35 25.37
C ALA A 66 3.96 -9.29 24.86
N VAL A 67 4.06 -8.14 25.55
CA VAL A 67 5.02 -7.09 25.19
C VAL A 67 6.46 -7.52 25.44
N ALA A 68 6.74 -8.27 26.52
CA ALA A 68 8.05 -8.84 26.77
C ALA A 68 8.46 -9.84 25.66
N ALA A 69 7.53 -10.66 25.17
CA ALA A 69 7.76 -11.56 24.04
C ALA A 69 8.03 -10.80 22.74
N VAL A 70 7.28 -9.71 22.46
CA VAL A 70 7.55 -8.82 21.32
C VAL A 70 8.96 -8.24 21.44
N ARG A 71 9.33 -7.68 22.60
CA ARG A 71 10.67 -7.13 22.85
C ARG A 71 11.77 -8.14 22.54
N ALA A 72 11.65 -9.36 23.07
CA ALA A 72 12.65 -10.41 22.88
C ALA A 72 12.80 -10.80 21.39
N LYS A 73 11.68 -10.94 20.68
CA LYS A 73 11.66 -11.28 19.26
C LYS A 73 12.25 -10.17 18.38
N VAL A 74 11.90 -8.92 18.66
CA VAL A 74 12.46 -7.74 17.98
C VAL A 74 13.97 -7.67 18.23
N ALA A 75 14.43 -7.83 19.48
CA ALA A 75 15.85 -7.82 19.80
C ALA A 75 16.63 -8.94 19.07
N ALA A 76 16.08 -10.15 19.02
CA ALA A 76 16.68 -11.27 18.29
C ALA A 76 16.73 -11.04 16.77
N ALA A 77 15.73 -10.35 16.21
CA ALA A 77 15.71 -9.98 14.79
C ALA A 77 16.70 -8.85 14.48
N LYS A 78 16.78 -7.82 15.34
CA LYS A 78 17.75 -6.71 15.23
C LYS A 78 19.18 -7.20 15.18
N ALA A 79 19.53 -8.18 16.02
CA ALA A 79 20.88 -8.75 16.08
C ALA A 79 21.35 -9.39 14.75
N LYS A 80 20.43 -9.68 13.83
CA LYS A 80 20.70 -10.29 12.52
C LYS A 80 20.49 -9.30 11.37
N ALA A 81 19.99 -8.10 11.66
CA ALA A 81 19.64 -7.12 10.66
C ALA A 81 20.90 -6.39 10.15
N GLY A 82 20.94 -6.15 8.85
CA GLY A 82 21.93 -5.25 8.26
C GLY A 82 21.61 -3.77 8.55
N LYS A 83 22.57 -2.90 8.29
CA LYS A 83 22.37 -1.45 8.33
C LYS A 83 21.36 -1.02 7.26
N ALA A 84 20.47 -0.09 7.60
CA ALA A 84 19.59 0.59 6.65
C ALA A 84 20.17 1.97 6.31
N GLU A 85 20.12 2.36 5.04
CA GLU A 85 20.68 3.65 4.59
C GLU A 85 19.68 4.49 3.79
N THR A 86 18.68 3.84 3.19
CA THR A 86 17.63 4.50 2.42
C THR A 86 16.28 4.34 3.09
N ARG A 87 15.32 5.19 2.72
CA ARG A 87 13.90 5.07 3.10
C ARG A 87 13.39 3.64 2.92
N ASP A 88 13.62 3.04 1.76
CA ASP A 88 13.10 1.71 1.43
C ASP A 88 13.81 0.61 2.25
N ASP A 89 15.07 0.82 2.62
CA ASP A 89 15.76 -0.07 3.57
C ASP A 89 15.14 0.01 4.96
N TYR A 90 14.79 1.20 5.44
CA TYR A 90 14.09 1.34 6.72
C TYR A 90 12.68 0.73 6.67
N VAL A 91 11.95 0.83 5.56
CA VAL A 91 10.66 0.13 5.40
C VAL A 91 10.86 -1.39 5.52
N ARG A 92 11.89 -1.93 4.85
CA ARG A 92 12.22 -3.36 4.86
C ARG A 92 12.69 -3.82 6.24
N LEU A 93 13.55 -3.03 6.89
CA LEU A 93 14.03 -3.24 8.24
C LEU A 93 12.84 -3.28 9.20
N ALA A 94 12.00 -2.24 9.20
CA ALA A 94 10.80 -2.13 10.03
C ALA A 94 9.91 -3.38 9.89
N ARG A 95 9.62 -3.79 8.66
CA ARG A 95 8.82 -5.00 8.40
C ARG A 95 9.48 -6.27 8.94
N THR A 96 10.77 -6.46 8.70
CA THR A 96 11.49 -7.70 9.00
C THR A 96 11.79 -7.84 10.49
N VAL A 97 12.11 -6.73 11.14
CA VAL A 97 12.59 -6.69 12.53
C VAL A 97 11.45 -6.45 13.50
N TYR A 98 10.52 -5.56 13.16
CA TYR A 98 9.51 -5.09 14.10
C TYR A 98 8.15 -5.74 13.89
N VAL A 99 7.82 -6.22 12.69
CA VAL A 99 6.49 -6.81 12.42
C VAL A 99 6.56 -8.34 12.31
N ALA A 100 7.30 -8.84 11.32
CA ALA A 100 7.33 -10.26 10.97
C ALA A 100 7.61 -11.25 12.12
N PRO A 101 8.47 -10.95 13.13
CA PRO A 101 8.82 -11.93 14.15
C PRO A 101 7.66 -12.37 15.07
N TRP A 102 6.60 -11.58 15.15
CA TRP A 102 5.52 -11.82 16.11
C TRP A 102 4.10 -11.65 15.56
N SER A 103 3.92 -11.03 14.38
CA SER A 103 2.62 -10.66 13.82
C SER A 103 1.79 -11.84 13.26
N GLY A 104 1.91 -13.06 13.80
CA GLY A 104 1.24 -14.26 13.31
C GLY A 104 -0.28 -14.12 13.25
N ASP A 105 -0.95 -14.32 14.39
CA ASP A 105 -2.41 -14.14 14.50
C ASP A 105 -2.81 -12.67 14.73
N TYR A 106 -1.82 -11.77 14.87
CA TYR A 106 -2.02 -10.40 15.29
C TYR A 106 -1.51 -9.38 14.29
N SER A 107 -2.23 -8.27 14.17
CA SER A 107 -1.85 -7.10 13.40
C SER A 107 -0.87 -6.23 14.18
N ALA A 108 0.27 -5.87 13.59
CA ALA A 108 1.09 -4.80 14.16
C ALA A 108 0.35 -3.46 14.15
N ALA A 109 -0.31 -3.12 13.04
CA ALA A 109 -1.13 -1.91 12.92
C ALA A 109 -2.24 -1.82 13.98
N ALA A 110 -3.11 -2.85 14.08
CA ALA A 110 -4.20 -2.82 15.06
C ALA A 110 -3.68 -2.81 16.52
N THR A 111 -2.56 -3.50 16.80
CA THR A 111 -1.93 -3.46 18.12
C THR A 111 -1.38 -2.07 18.45
N THR A 112 -0.75 -1.41 17.48
CA THR A 112 -0.25 -0.04 17.65
C THR A 112 -1.39 0.96 17.85
N GLU A 113 -2.50 0.82 17.15
CA GLU A 113 -3.70 1.64 17.36
C GLU A 113 -4.25 1.49 18.78
N ALA A 114 -4.41 0.24 19.25
CA ALA A 114 -4.85 -0.05 20.61
C ALA A 114 -3.85 0.53 21.64
N ALA A 115 -2.55 0.40 21.38
CA ALA A 115 -1.50 0.93 22.26
C ALA A 115 -1.54 2.46 22.33
N LEU A 116 -1.74 3.15 21.20
CA LEU A 116 -1.88 4.61 21.18
C LEU A 116 -3.09 5.07 22.00
N ALA A 117 -4.22 4.38 21.91
CA ALA A 117 -5.41 4.68 22.70
C ALA A 117 -5.16 4.48 24.21
N MET A 118 -4.58 3.35 24.61
CA MET A 118 -4.28 3.02 26.00
C MET A 118 -3.16 3.90 26.60
N ALA A 119 -2.17 4.31 25.80
CA ALA A 119 -1.09 5.18 26.25
C ALA A 119 -1.61 6.58 26.59
N LYS A 120 -2.61 7.08 25.85
CA LYS A 120 -3.32 8.34 26.15
C LYS A 120 -4.04 8.27 27.50
N SER A 121 -4.58 7.12 27.88
CA SER A 121 -5.19 6.89 29.19
C SER A 121 -4.17 6.53 30.29
N GLY A 122 -2.86 6.62 30.01
CA GLY A 122 -1.81 6.44 31.02
C GLY A 122 -1.27 5.01 31.19
N SER A 123 -1.62 4.07 30.31
CA SER A 123 -1.15 2.67 30.43
C SER A 123 0.38 2.56 30.24
N PRO A 124 1.13 2.08 31.26
CA PRO A 124 2.58 1.92 31.13
C PRO A 124 2.94 0.82 30.13
N ILE A 125 2.18 -0.27 30.07
CA ILE A 125 2.48 -1.38 29.17
C ILE A 125 2.27 -1.02 27.69
N ALA A 126 1.28 -0.17 27.42
CA ALA A 126 1.06 0.36 26.07
C ALA A 126 2.21 1.28 25.65
N ARG A 127 2.74 2.11 26.57
CA ARG A 127 3.92 2.95 26.30
C ARG A 127 5.15 2.10 26.03
N GLU A 128 5.33 1.01 26.78
CA GLU A 128 6.44 0.08 26.56
C GLU A 128 6.41 -0.55 25.16
N TYR A 129 5.23 -1.01 24.73
CA TYR A 129 5.03 -1.49 23.36
C TYR A 129 5.40 -0.43 22.31
N LEU A 130 4.95 0.82 22.51
CA LEU A 130 5.26 1.93 21.58
C LEU A 130 6.76 2.27 21.55
N VAL A 131 7.47 2.11 22.67
CA VAL A 131 8.94 2.25 22.69
C VAL A 131 9.60 1.24 21.77
N ILE A 132 9.18 -0.02 21.83
CA ILE A 132 9.75 -1.08 21.00
C ILE A 132 9.41 -0.85 19.52
N MET A 133 8.17 -0.49 19.21
CA MET A 133 7.66 -0.51 17.84
C MET A 133 7.84 0.80 17.08
N VAL A 134 7.99 1.92 17.79
CA VAL A 134 8.02 3.26 17.19
C VAL A 134 9.34 3.96 17.53
N TYR A 135 9.63 4.13 18.82
CA TYR A 135 10.78 4.94 19.24
C TYR A 135 12.13 4.27 18.98
N ASP A 136 12.21 2.95 19.06
CA ASP A 136 13.46 2.22 18.79
C ASP A 136 13.94 2.40 17.34
N ILE A 137 13.02 2.47 16.37
CA ILE A 137 13.36 2.73 14.96
C ILE A 137 13.94 4.14 14.82
N GLN A 138 13.32 5.14 15.45
CA GLN A 138 13.80 6.53 15.44
C GLN A 138 15.20 6.65 16.05
N LEU A 139 15.42 5.97 17.18
CA LEU A 139 16.71 5.94 17.84
C LEU A 139 17.77 5.28 16.96
N GLN A 140 17.45 4.15 16.33
CA GLN A 140 18.38 3.48 15.42
C GLN A 140 18.75 4.38 14.24
N THR A 141 17.76 5.00 13.58
CA THR A 141 17.99 5.93 12.47
C THR A 141 18.89 7.10 12.87
N ALA A 142 18.66 7.68 14.05
CA ALA A 142 19.49 8.76 14.60
C ALA A 142 20.93 8.29 14.93
N MET A 143 21.10 7.11 15.52
CA MET A 143 22.41 6.52 15.80
C MET A 143 23.21 6.20 14.54
N GLU A 144 22.52 5.87 13.45
CA GLU A 144 23.12 5.62 12.14
C GLU A 144 23.44 6.92 11.38
N GLY A 145 23.14 8.09 11.97
CA GLY A 145 23.39 9.41 11.38
C GLY A 145 22.46 9.74 10.21
N THR A 146 21.36 9.00 10.07
CA THR A 146 20.37 9.22 9.00
C THR A 146 19.26 10.13 9.50
N SER A 147 18.79 11.03 8.65
CA SER A 147 17.60 11.83 8.91
C SER A 147 16.56 11.51 7.85
N LEU A 148 15.34 11.23 8.30
CA LEU A 148 14.20 10.91 7.45
C LEU A 148 13.20 12.06 7.50
N THR A 149 12.63 12.40 6.35
CA THR A 149 11.57 13.41 6.31
C THR A 149 10.30 12.89 6.97
N ALA A 150 9.33 13.76 7.24
CA ALA A 150 8.01 13.35 7.75
C ALA A 150 7.27 12.39 6.80
N GLU A 151 7.50 12.51 5.49
CA GLU A 151 6.95 11.61 4.47
C GLU A 151 7.66 10.25 4.47
N ASP A 152 8.97 10.24 4.66
CA ASP A 152 9.74 9.01 4.82
C ASP A 152 9.32 8.25 6.07
N TRP A 153 9.12 8.95 7.19
CA TRP A 153 8.58 8.33 8.41
C TRP A 153 7.21 7.72 8.19
N ARG A 154 6.32 8.40 7.46
CA ARG A 154 5.02 7.83 7.08
C ARG A 154 5.23 6.54 6.29
N ALA A 155 6.13 6.54 5.32
CA ALA A 155 6.42 5.35 4.52
C ALA A 155 7.00 4.20 5.36
N VAL A 156 7.87 4.51 6.33
CA VAL A 156 8.43 3.51 7.25
C VAL A 156 7.32 2.91 8.11
N TYR A 157 6.49 3.70 8.79
CA TYR A 157 5.48 3.15 9.70
C TYR A 157 4.30 2.51 8.97
N VAL A 158 3.77 3.16 7.94
CA VAL A 158 2.61 2.66 7.19
C VAL A 158 3.02 1.57 6.21
N GLY A 159 4.09 1.79 5.44
CA GLY A 159 4.57 0.83 4.43
C GLY A 159 5.13 -0.46 5.03
N SER A 160 5.61 -0.45 6.28
CA SER A 160 6.01 -1.66 6.99
C SER A 160 4.84 -2.42 7.63
N GLY A 161 3.68 -1.77 7.80
CA GLY A 161 2.52 -2.33 8.48
C GLY A 161 2.50 -2.13 10.00
N ILE A 162 3.37 -1.27 10.56
CA ILE A 162 3.38 -0.94 12.00
C ILE A 162 2.17 -0.07 12.38
N MET A 163 1.70 0.77 11.45
CA MET A 163 0.56 1.67 11.64
C MET A 163 -0.34 1.67 10.41
N SER A 164 -1.63 1.94 10.59
CA SER A 164 -2.47 2.46 9.50
C SER A 164 -2.18 3.93 9.26
N ASP A 165 -2.63 4.47 8.13
CA ASP A 165 -2.58 5.91 7.85
C ASP A 165 -3.27 6.74 8.95
N ALA A 166 -4.43 6.29 9.43
CA ALA A 166 -5.18 6.98 10.48
C ALA A 166 -4.44 6.96 11.83
N ALA A 167 -3.81 5.83 12.16
CA ALA A 167 -2.98 5.70 13.36
C ALA A 167 -1.75 6.61 13.30
N TYR A 168 -1.11 6.71 12.14
CA TYR A 168 0.03 7.61 11.93
C TYR A 168 -0.37 9.07 12.13
N ASP A 169 -1.49 9.51 11.53
CA ASP A 169 -1.97 10.88 11.72
C ASP A 169 -2.30 11.19 13.19
N ALA A 170 -2.89 10.22 13.91
CA ALA A 170 -3.16 10.35 15.35
C ALA A 170 -1.88 10.37 16.19
N TYR A 171 -0.89 9.56 15.85
CA TYR A 171 0.44 9.54 16.47
C TYR A 171 1.13 10.89 16.28
N VAL A 172 1.16 11.40 15.05
CA VAL A 172 1.78 12.70 14.73
C VAL A 172 1.10 13.84 15.51
N LYS A 173 -0.24 13.84 15.63
CA LYS A 173 -0.96 14.83 16.46
C LYS A 173 -0.59 14.73 17.95
N MET A 174 -0.43 13.52 18.48
CA MET A 174 -0.01 13.29 19.87
C MET A 174 1.45 13.70 20.11
N ALA A 175 2.33 13.42 19.14
CA ALA A 175 3.73 13.83 19.12
C ALA A 175 3.92 15.36 19.00
N ARG A 176 2.92 16.06 18.46
CA ARG A 176 2.91 17.52 18.20
C ARG A 176 2.64 18.40 19.43
N GLY A 177 3.04 17.95 20.61
CA GLY A 177 3.71 18.86 21.57
C GLY A 177 5.07 19.39 21.06
N ASN A 178 5.27 19.39 19.72
CA ASN A 178 6.42 19.83 18.93
C ASN A 178 7.80 19.19 19.21
N LYS A 179 7.89 17.89 19.52
CA LYS A 179 9.23 17.26 19.73
C LYS A 179 9.43 15.81 19.26
N VAL A 180 8.42 15.10 18.75
CA VAL A 180 8.50 13.62 18.66
C VAL A 180 8.49 13.03 17.24
N LEU A 181 8.89 13.83 16.26
CA LEU A 181 9.54 13.31 15.05
C LEU A 181 10.93 13.94 15.05
N PRO A 182 12.02 13.15 15.03
CA PRO A 182 13.37 13.70 14.89
C PRO A 182 13.51 14.51 13.60
#